data_AF-A0AAW9QSL0-F1
#
_entry.id   AF-A0AAW9QSL0-F1
#
_cell.length_a   1.000
_cell.length_b   1.000
_cell.length_c   1.000
_cell.angle_alpha   90.00
_cell.angle_beta   90.00
_cell.angle_gamma   90.00
#
_symmetry.space_group_name_H-M   'P 1'
#
loop_
_entity.id
_entity.type
_entity.pdbx_description
1 polymer ?
#
loop_
_entity_poly.entity_id
_entity_poly.type
_entity_poly.pdbx_seq_one_letter_code
_entity_poly.pdbx_strand_id
1 'polypeptide(L)'
;MSDQPVSIARYYHERTKYDPRTIASKNKALDWSQQPIPFKEYKFGQTFDLKPYLSRQESDSDGAVWRRLSRLFGCSYGLTAKIPTMGDPLYLRSAPSAGGLYPAEMYLISRGTELLPPGLYNYQPQSHSLLLFWENDVWNQLQEACFWQTPLENTRLALVTTAIFYRSAWRYEDRAYRRIFLDTGHLLGNIELAAAINDYRPHLLGGFLDRAMNELLYLDGEKESVMTVIPLADLLDFRQHLPRGITALPSPTTTLYPEIPDGELLESLHQATRIESPPDAEPAEPESSFLGDKYNFPFCLKVPVSSRPIDWGEESIDLESTILKRRSTRSYSGAGLSLDELRALLHFTYQPEDYATQNLDPAPDYFDLDRLETFIAVSSVSGLEEGCYYYAPKARELRQIRFKNFREELHYLCLGQELGRDAAAVIFHTADLEKAVAKYGDRAYRYLHMDAGHLGQRLNLAAIHLGLGVSGIGGFFDDRVNEVLGIPTDEAVIYITTLGRPRVG
;
A
#
# COMPACT_ATOMS: atom_id res chain seq x y z
N MET A 1 28.32 9.95 22.99
CA MET A 1 26.87 10.05 22.75
C MET A 1 26.27 8.87 23.48
N SER A 2 25.34 9.06 24.41
CA SER A 2 24.77 7.93 25.15
C SER A 2 24.12 6.99 24.15
N ASP A 3 24.46 5.70 24.18
CA ASP A 3 23.77 4.66 23.40
C ASP A 3 22.30 4.64 23.83
N GLN A 4 21.47 5.45 23.17
CA GLN A 4 20.04 5.33 23.32
C GLN A 4 19.66 3.95 22.76
N PRO A 5 18.89 3.16 23.52
CA PRO A 5 18.56 1.83 23.07
C PRO A 5 17.64 1.93 21.84
N VAL A 6 18.06 1.27 20.75
CA VAL A 6 17.37 1.28 19.46
C VAL A 6 16.07 0.49 19.59
N SER A 7 14.98 0.95 18.97
CA SER A 7 13.72 0.20 18.97
C SER A 7 13.78 -1.01 18.04
N ILE A 8 12.96 -2.03 18.28
CA ILE A 8 12.94 -3.25 17.46
C ILE A 8 12.56 -2.96 15.99
N ALA A 9 11.73 -1.95 15.70
CA ALA A 9 11.44 -1.55 14.32
C ALA A 9 12.67 -0.97 13.61
N ARG A 10 13.44 -0.12 14.29
CA ARG A 10 14.70 0.43 13.75
C ARG A 10 15.75 -0.65 13.58
N TYR A 11 15.84 -1.58 14.54
CA TYR A 11 16.71 -2.75 14.45
C TYR A 11 16.32 -3.70 13.31
N TYR A 12 15.03 -3.98 13.17
CA TYR A 12 14.49 -4.75 12.06
C TYR A 12 14.83 -4.09 10.73
N HIS A 13 14.65 -2.77 10.63
CA HIS A 13 15.00 -2.01 9.44
C HIS A 13 16.47 -2.24 9.09
N GLU A 14 17.39 -1.99 10.03
CA GLU A 14 18.83 -2.19 9.83
C GLU A 14 19.17 -3.61 9.34
N ARG A 15 18.67 -4.63 10.03
CA ARG A 15 18.93 -6.05 9.71
C ARG A 15 18.38 -6.49 8.33
N THR A 16 17.36 -5.79 7.82
CA THR A 16 16.68 -6.15 6.57
C THR A 16 17.12 -5.32 5.36
N LYS A 17 18.09 -4.41 5.52
CA LYS A 17 18.72 -3.70 4.40
C LYS A 17 19.42 -4.67 3.44
N TYR A 18 19.67 -4.22 2.22
CA TYR A 18 20.69 -4.84 1.37
C TYR A 18 22.02 -4.09 1.52
N ASP A 19 23.09 -4.83 1.81
CA ASP A 19 24.46 -4.32 1.79
C ASP A 19 25.19 -4.89 0.57
N PRO A 20 25.77 -4.05 -0.30
CA PRO A 20 26.57 -4.48 -1.45
C PRO A 20 27.68 -5.48 -1.11
N ARG A 21 28.25 -5.39 0.09
CA ARG A 21 29.34 -6.26 0.57
C ARG A 21 28.86 -7.66 0.93
N THR A 22 27.59 -7.83 1.28
CA THR A 22 27.05 -9.11 1.80
C THR A 22 25.96 -9.74 0.92
N ILE A 23 25.42 -9.01 -0.06
CA ILE A 23 24.35 -9.52 -0.93
C ILE A 23 24.72 -10.82 -1.65
N ALA A 24 25.96 -10.94 -2.13
CA ALA A 24 26.44 -12.14 -2.81
C ALA A 24 26.49 -13.36 -1.88
N SER A 25 26.88 -13.17 -0.62
CA SER A 25 26.95 -14.24 0.38
C SER A 25 25.59 -14.67 0.94
N LYS A 26 24.56 -13.82 0.81
CA LYS A 26 23.19 -14.10 1.31
C LYS A 26 22.28 -14.73 0.26
N ASN A 27 22.77 -15.00 -0.95
CA ASN A 27 21.96 -15.58 -2.01
C ASN A 27 21.75 -17.09 -1.78
N LYS A 28 20.58 -17.45 -1.23
CA LYS A 28 20.17 -18.84 -1.05
C LYS A 28 19.28 -19.29 -2.21
N ALA A 29 19.41 -20.55 -2.60
CA ALA A 29 18.49 -21.15 -3.56
C ALA A 29 17.09 -21.26 -2.95
N LEU A 30 16.06 -20.90 -3.73
CA LEU A 30 14.67 -21.07 -3.32
C LEU A 30 14.28 -22.55 -3.33
N ASP A 31 13.59 -22.99 -2.29
CA ASP A 31 12.94 -24.30 -2.27
C ASP A 31 11.59 -24.23 -3.00
N TRP A 32 11.62 -24.52 -4.29
CA TRP A 32 10.43 -24.52 -5.15
C TRP A 32 9.39 -25.58 -4.76
N SER A 33 9.77 -26.63 -4.02
CA SER A 33 8.81 -27.63 -3.55
C SER A 33 7.88 -27.09 -2.46
N GLN A 34 8.29 -25.99 -1.81
CA GLN A 34 7.56 -25.30 -0.74
C GLN A 34 6.95 -23.98 -1.20
N GLN A 35 6.88 -23.73 -2.52
CA GLN A 35 6.29 -22.49 -3.03
C GLN A 35 4.80 -22.43 -2.62
N PRO A 36 4.37 -21.37 -1.93
CA PRO A 36 3.01 -21.30 -1.41
C PRO A 36 2.00 -21.00 -2.52
N ILE A 37 0.86 -21.67 -2.46
CA ILE A 37 -0.29 -21.36 -3.32
C ILE A 37 -0.94 -20.08 -2.77
N PRO A 38 -1.10 -19.03 -3.58
CA PRO A 38 -1.57 -17.74 -3.09
C PRO A 38 -3.10 -17.67 -2.94
N PHE A 39 -3.77 -18.77 -2.58
CA PHE A 39 -5.21 -18.84 -2.39
C PHE A 39 -5.53 -19.65 -1.14
N LYS A 40 -6.50 -19.18 -0.34
CA LYS A 40 -7.00 -19.95 0.81
C LYS A 40 -8.12 -20.89 0.36
N GLU A 41 -8.02 -22.14 0.77
CA GLU A 41 -9.08 -23.13 0.58
C GLU A 41 -9.94 -23.26 1.83
N TYR A 42 -11.25 -23.44 1.63
CA TYR A 42 -12.21 -23.69 2.69
C TYR A 42 -12.99 -24.96 2.36
N LYS A 43 -13.14 -25.84 3.35
CA LYS A 43 -13.82 -27.15 3.18
C LYS A 43 -15.34 -27.07 3.39
N PHE A 44 -15.83 -25.95 3.91
CA PHE A 44 -17.23 -25.69 4.25
C PHE A 44 -17.52 -24.20 4.06
N GLY A 45 -18.82 -23.87 3.98
CA GLY A 45 -19.30 -22.50 3.82
C GLY A 45 -20.21 -22.35 2.62
N GLN A 46 -21.00 -21.27 2.61
CA GLN A 46 -21.86 -20.91 1.50
C GLN A 46 -21.11 -19.97 0.55
N THR A 47 -21.17 -20.24 -0.75
CA THR A 47 -20.55 -19.37 -1.77
C THR A 47 -21.59 -18.45 -2.39
N PHE A 48 -21.26 -17.16 -2.44
CA PHE A 48 -22.00 -16.11 -3.16
C PHE A 48 -21.20 -15.73 -4.41
N ASP A 49 -21.70 -16.12 -5.58
CA ASP A 49 -21.02 -15.85 -6.85
C ASP A 49 -21.14 -14.37 -7.24
N LEU A 50 -20.02 -13.67 -7.41
CA LEU A 50 -20.00 -12.26 -7.79
C LEU A 50 -19.91 -12.07 -9.32
N LYS A 51 -19.59 -13.12 -10.08
CA LYS A 51 -19.40 -13.05 -11.54
C LYS A 51 -20.62 -12.52 -12.31
N PRO A 52 -21.87 -12.92 -12.02
CA PRO A 52 -23.04 -12.41 -12.74
C PRO A 52 -23.17 -10.88 -12.68
N TYR A 53 -22.64 -10.27 -11.62
CA TYR A 53 -22.79 -8.85 -11.32
C TYR A 53 -21.62 -7.99 -11.81
N LEU A 54 -20.65 -8.56 -12.55
CA LEU A 54 -19.59 -7.77 -13.19
C LEU A 54 -20.09 -6.96 -14.40
N SER A 55 -21.25 -7.32 -14.97
CA SER A 55 -21.79 -6.64 -16.14
C SER A 55 -22.54 -5.35 -15.77
N ARG A 56 -22.50 -4.36 -16.67
CA ARG A 56 -23.23 -3.08 -16.55
C ARG A 56 -24.70 -3.17 -17.01
N GLN A 57 -25.25 -4.37 -17.24
CA GLN A 57 -26.65 -4.51 -17.63
C GLN A 57 -27.56 -4.04 -16.51
N GLU A 58 -28.74 -3.49 -16.82
CA GLU A 58 -29.73 -3.10 -15.81
C GLU A 58 -30.05 -4.25 -14.86
N SER A 59 -30.14 -3.94 -13.57
CA SER A 59 -30.57 -4.86 -12.53
C SER A 59 -31.67 -4.25 -11.71
N ASP A 60 -32.40 -5.10 -10.99
CA ASP A 60 -33.19 -4.67 -9.84
C ASP A 60 -32.31 -4.05 -8.74
N SER A 61 -32.96 -3.58 -7.67
CA SER A 61 -32.30 -2.97 -6.51
C SER A 61 -31.24 -3.87 -5.91
N ASP A 62 -31.56 -5.15 -5.77
CA ASP A 62 -30.70 -6.14 -5.13
C ASP A 62 -29.47 -6.42 -5.99
N GLY A 63 -29.67 -6.60 -7.30
CA GLY A 63 -28.58 -6.74 -8.25
C GLY A 63 -27.70 -5.50 -8.34
N ALA A 64 -28.20 -4.30 -8.03
CA ALA A 64 -27.40 -3.09 -8.01
C ALA A 64 -26.41 -3.08 -6.83
N VAL A 65 -26.84 -3.52 -5.64
CA VAL A 65 -25.94 -3.69 -4.47
C VAL A 65 -24.88 -4.76 -4.75
N TRP A 66 -25.28 -5.90 -5.33
CA TRP A 66 -24.34 -6.95 -5.72
C TRP A 66 -23.36 -6.50 -6.80
N ARG A 67 -23.80 -5.67 -7.76
CA ARG A 67 -22.91 -5.06 -8.78
C ARG A 67 -21.84 -4.20 -8.12
N ARG A 68 -22.23 -3.32 -7.19
CA ARG A 68 -21.28 -2.45 -6.47
C ARG A 68 -20.24 -3.27 -5.70
N LEU A 69 -20.67 -4.31 -4.97
CA LEU A 69 -19.76 -5.21 -4.24
C LEU A 69 -18.87 -6.02 -5.19
N SER A 70 -19.44 -6.60 -6.24
CA SER A 70 -18.71 -7.38 -7.25
C SER A 70 -17.58 -6.56 -7.87
N ARG A 71 -17.89 -5.34 -8.34
CA ARG A 71 -16.90 -4.42 -8.93
C ARG A 71 -15.89 -3.93 -7.90
N LEU A 72 -16.30 -3.64 -6.66
CA LEU A 72 -15.40 -3.29 -5.57
C LEU A 72 -14.32 -4.36 -5.40
N PHE A 73 -14.70 -5.64 -5.25
CA PHE A 73 -13.75 -6.74 -5.10
C PHE A 73 -12.91 -6.99 -6.36
N GLY A 74 -13.53 -6.93 -7.54
CA GLY A 74 -12.86 -7.12 -8.82
C GLY A 74 -11.75 -6.09 -9.06
N CYS A 75 -12.05 -4.82 -8.81
CA CYS A 75 -11.07 -3.73 -8.92
C CYS A 75 -10.05 -3.73 -7.77
N SER A 76 -10.46 -4.10 -6.56
CA SER A 76 -9.56 -4.16 -5.40
C SER A 76 -8.48 -5.24 -5.54
N TYR A 77 -8.89 -6.49 -5.78
CA TYR A 77 -7.99 -7.63 -5.71
C TYR A 77 -8.31 -8.81 -6.65
N GLY A 78 -9.14 -8.57 -7.68
CA GLY A 78 -9.51 -9.57 -8.66
C GLY A 78 -8.35 -10.00 -9.57
N LEU A 79 -8.47 -11.19 -10.16
CA LEU A 79 -7.54 -11.69 -11.17
C LEU A 79 -7.74 -10.94 -12.49
N THR A 80 -6.66 -10.44 -13.08
CA THR A 80 -6.72 -9.54 -14.25
C THR A 80 -5.72 -9.90 -15.36
N ALA A 81 -4.81 -10.85 -15.12
CA ALA A 81 -4.02 -11.47 -16.18
C ALA A 81 -3.52 -12.85 -15.76
N LYS A 82 -3.05 -13.64 -16.73
CA LYS A 82 -2.47 -14.96 -16.54
C LYS A 82 -1.13 -15.02 -17.27
N ILE A 83 -0.07 -15.40 -16.57
CA ILE A 83 1.26 -15.62 -17.14
C ILE A 83 1.53 -17.12 -17.17
N PRO A 84 1.79 -17.71 -18.34
CA PRO A 84 2.26 -19.10 -18.42
C PRO A 84 3.60 -19.24 -17.71
N THR A 85 3.74 -20.28 -16.89
CA THR A 85 5.02 -20.70 -16.28
C THR A 85 5.30 -22.16 -16.65
N MET A 86 6.46 -22.71 -16.27
CA MET A 86 6.76 -24.14 -16.47
C MET A 86 5.87 -25.08 -15.63
N GLY A 87 5.21 -24.56 -14.59
CA GLY A 87 4.25 -25.28 -13.75
C GLY A 87 2.87 -24.61 -13.79
N ASP A 88 2.28 -24.38 -12.63
CA ASP A 88 0.99 -23.69 -12.56
C ASP A 88 1.10 -22.23 -13.05
N PRO A 89 0.10 -21.76 -13.80
CA PRO A 89 0.11 -20.40 -14.32
C PRO A 89 0.07 -19.39 -13.17
N LEU A 90 0.87 -18.33 -13.28
CA LEU A 90 0.82 -17.22 -12.36
C LEU A 90 -0.36 -16.31 -12.72
N TYR A 91 -1.32 -16.21 -11.82
CA TYR A 91 -2.44 -15.28 -11.95
C TYR A 91 -2.07 -13.93 -11.35
N LEU A 92 -2.09 -12.90 -12.17
CA LEU A 92 -1.86 -11.54 -11.73
C LEU A 92 -3.15 -10.89 -11.25
N ARG A 93 -3.03 -10.04 -10.22
CA ARG A 93 -4.14 -9.29 -9.62
C ARG A 93 -4.15 -7.82 -10.02
N SER A 94 -5.28 -7.16 -9.80
CA SER A 94 -5.40 -5.70 -9.93
C SER A 94 -4.37 -4.97 -9.06
N ALA A 95 -4.09 -5.47 -7.85
CA ALA A 95 -2.97 -5.02 -7.03
C ALA A 95 -1.64 -5.68 -7.48
N PRO A 96 -0.53 -4.92 -7.62
CA PRO A 96 0.80 -5.50 -7.74
C PRO A 96 1.21 -6.22 -6.44
N SER A 97 2.19 -7.11 -6.54
CA SER A 97 2.79 -7.77 -5.39
C SER A 97 4.26 -8.06 -5.66
N ALA A 98 5.13 -7.84 -4.68
CA ALA A 98 6.54 -8.15 -4.77
C ALA A 98 6.76 -9.62 -5.13
N GLY A 99 7.34 -9.88 -6.31
CA GLY A 99 7.56 -11.23 -6.82
C GLY A 99 6.29 -11.99 -7.22
N GLY A 100 5.12 -11.35 -7.23
CA GLY A 100 3.84 -11.98 -7.53
C GLY A 100 3.41 -13.01 -6.47
N LEU A 101 3.73 -12.75 -5.20
CA LEU A 101 3.53 -13.70 -4.09
C LEU A 101 2.18 -13.54 -3.38
N TYR A 102 1.54 -12.38 -3.52
CA TYR A 102 0.20 -12.07 -3.01
C TYR A 102 0.00 -12.46 -1.54
N PRO A 103 0.77 -11.85 -0.61
CA PRO A 103 0.65 -12.16 0.81
C PRO A 103 -0.73 -11.81 1.37
N ALA A 104 -1.37 -10.78 0.82
CA ALA A 104 -2.64 -10.30 1.33
C ALA A 104 -3.81 -11.27 1.06
N GLU A 105 -4.76 -11.30 1.98
CA GLU A 105 -6.12 -11.81 1.78
C GLU A 105 -7.12 -10.70 2.05
N MET A 106 -8.30 -10.80 1.43
CA MET A 106 -9.42 -9.89 1.67
C MET A 106 -10.58 -10.66 2.30
N TYR A 107 -11.09 -10.12 3.41
CA TYR A 107 -12.28 -10.59 4.09
C TYR A 107 -13.34 -9.50 4.08
N LEU A 108 -14.58 -9.92 4.24
CA LEU A 108 -15.73 -9.08 4.50
C LEU A 108 -16.40 -9.56 5.78
N ILE A 109 -16.61 -8.64 6.70
CA ILE A 109 -17.44 -8.84 7.89
C ILE A 109 -18.78 -8.16 7.60
N SER A 110 -19.87 -8.92 7.70
CA SER A 110 -21.22 -8.41 7.56
C SER A 110 -21.89 -8.28 8.92
N ARG A 111 -22.51 -7.13 9.17
CA ARG A 111 -23.41 -6.91 10.32
C ARG A 111 -24.76 -7.64 10.16
N GLY A 112 -25.02 -8.19 8.98
CA GLY A 112 -26.34 -8.63 8.57
C GLY A 112 -27.07 -7.54 7.80
N THR A 113 -27.35 -7.81 6.54
CA THR A 113 -28.20 -7.00 5.65
C THR A 113 -29.25 -7.91 5.02
N GLU A 114 -30.17 -7.34 4.24
CA GLU A 114 -31.18 -8.12 3.51
C GLU A 114 -30.54 -9.09 2.49
N LEU A 115 -29.34 -8.76 1.98
CA LEU A 115 -28.63 -9.54 0.95
C LEU A 115 -27.47 -10.38 1.50
N LEU A 116 -26.82 -9.93 2.57
CA LEU A 116 -25.67 -10.59 3.17
C LEU A 116 -25.98 -10.95 4.62
N PRO A 117 -26.15 -12.26 4.93
CA PRO A 117 -26.22 -12.73 6.31
C PRO A 117 -25.10 -12.16 7.19
N PRO A 118 -25.31 -12.03 8.51
CA PRO A 118 -24.25 -11.63 9.42
C PRO A 118 -23.16 -12.71 9.46
N GLY A 119 -21.90 -12.30 9.47
CA GLY A 119 -20.81 -13.25 9.53
C GLY A 119 -19.53 -12.83 8.83
N LEU A 120 -18.70 -13.84 8.60
CA LEU A 120 -17.35 -13.70 8.06
C LEU A 120 -17.28 -14.34 6.68
N TYR A 121 -16.82 -13.54 5.73
CA TYR A 121 -16.65 -13.92 4.36
C TYR A 121 -15.18 -13.78 3.98
N ASN A 122 -14.66 -14.72 3.20
CA ASN A 122 -13.39 -14.57 2.52
C ASN A 122 -13.64 -14.35 1.02
N TYR A 123 -12.95 -13.38 0.43
CA TYR A 123 -12.99 -13.16 -1.00
C TYR A 123 -12.10 -14.17 -1.71
N GLN A 124 -12.69 -14.91 -2.65
CA GLN A 124 -12.05 -15.96 -3.43
C GLN A 124 -11.75 -15.44 -4.84
N PRO A 125 -10.51 -15.02 -5.16
CA PRO A 125 -10.20 -14.37 -6.42
C PRO A 125 -10.34 -15.31 -7.63
N GLN A 126 -10.08 -16.61 -7.44
CA GLN A 126 -10.11 -17.61 -8.52
C GLN A 126 -11.52 -17.78 -9.10
N SER A 127 -12.53 -17.81 -8.25
CA SER A 127 -13.93 -17.95 -8.63
C SER A 127 -14.66 -16.61 -8.71
N HIS A 128 -14.03 -15.52 -8.28
CA HIS A 128 -14.64 -14.22 -8.04
C HIS A 128 -15.95 -14.35 -7.25
N SER A 129 -15.81 -14.77 -5.99
CA SER A 129 -16.94 -15.04 -5.10
C SER A 129 -16.62 -14.66 -3.66
N LEU A 130 -17.66 -14.49 -2.84
CA LEU A 130 -17.53 -14.40 -1.39
C LEU A 130 -17.92 -15.74 -0.78
N LEU A 131 -17.05 -16.32 0.03
CA LEU A 131 -17.33 -17.53 0.77
C LEU A 131 -17.64 -17.19 2.22
N LEU A 132 -18.89 -17.38 2.64
CA LEU A 132 -19.34 -17.31 4.03
C LEU A 132 -18.87 -18.57 4.77
N PHE A 133 -17.80 -18.43 5.55
CA PHE A 133 -17.24 -19.55 6.31
C PHE A 133 -17.72 -19.58 7.77
N TRP A 134 -18.31 -18.48 8.25
CA TRP A 134 -18.88 -18.38 9.59
C TRP A 134 -20.09 -17.45 9.60
N GLU A 135 -21.28 -18.00 9.82
CA GLU A 135 -22.54 -17.24 9.91
C GLU A 135 -22.90 -17.00 11.38
N ASN A 136 -22.63 -15.79 11.86
CA ASN A 136 -22.97 -15.35 13.22
C ASN A 136 -22.88 -13.82 13.31
N ASP A 137 -23.57 -13.22 14.28
CA ASP A 137 -23.36 -11.81 14.61
C ASP A 137 -22.04 -11.63 15.38
N VAL A 138 -21.07 -11.04 14.69
CA VAL A 138 -19.71 -10.77 15.20
C VAL A 138 -19.41 -9.27 15.28
N TRP A 139 -20.40 -8.42 15.02
CA TRP A 139 -20.15 -6.99 14.84
C TRP A 139 -19.73 -6.29 16.13
N ASN A 140 -20.32 -6.68 17.27
CA ASN A 140 -19.90 -6.14 18.58
C ASN A 140 -18.45 -6.51 18.91
N GLN A 141 -18.02 -7.74 18.59
CA GLN A 141 -16.62 -8.16 18.80
C GLN A 141 -15.67 -7.36 17.91
N LEU A 142 -16.08 -7.06 16.68
CA LEU A 142 -15.34 -6.17 15.78
C LEU A 142 -15.23 -4.75 16.34
N GLN A 143 -16.32 -4.20 16.90
CA GLN A 143 -16.32 -2.89 17.54
C GLN A 143 -15.39 -2.87 18.77
N GLU A 144 -15.48 -3.86 19.64
CA GLU A 144 -14.62 -3.98 20.82
C GLU A 144 -13.13 -4.08 20.43
N ALA A 145 -12.80 -4.94 19.45
CA ALA A 145 -11.44 -5.10 18.96
C ALA A 145 -10.88 -3.83 18.29
N CYS A 146 -11.76 -2.97 17.76
CA CYS A 146 -11.41 -1.68 17.16
C CYS A 146 -11.69 -0.50 18.11
N PHE A 147 -11.77 -0.72 19.43
CA PHE A 147 -11.93 0.36 20.42
C PHE A 147 -13.16 1.25 20.21
N TRP A 148 -14.26 0.67 19.72
CA TRP A 148 -15.54 1.36 19.47
C TRP A 148 -15.42 2.58 18.56
N GLN A 149 -14.52 2.53 17.57
CA GLN A 149 -14.38 3.63 16.61
C GLN A 149 -15.67 3.89 15.82
N THR A 150 -16.03 5.17 15.72
CA THR A 150 -17.32 5.67 15.17
C THR A 150 -17.71 5.11 13.79
N PRO A 151 -16.79 4.88 12.83
CA PRO A 151 -17.17 4.29 11.55
C PRO A 151 -17.88 2.93 11.66
N LEU A 152 -17.55 2.10 12.65
CA LEU A 152 -18.19 0.80 12.85
C LEU A 152 -19.62 0.90 13.42
N GLU A 153 -19.98 2.01 14.06
CA GLU A 153 -21.33 2.19 14.61
C GLU A 153 -22.37 2.37 13.50
N ASN A 154 -21.96 3.06 12.43
CA ASN A 154 -22.86 3.55 11.37
C ASN A 154 -22.80 2.69 10.10
N THR A 155 -21.76 1.89 9.92
CA THR A 155 -21.63 1.00 8.76
C THR A 155 -22.29 -0.36 8.98
N ARG A 156 -22.49 -1.08 7.87
CA ARG A 156 -23.06 -2.45 7.84
C ARG A 156 -22.07 -3.50 7.39
N LEU A 157 -21.01 -3.09 6.71
CA LEU A 157 -19.99 -3.96 6.13
C LEU A 157 -18.61 -3.41 6.52
N ALA A 158 -17.68 -4.30 6.81
CA ALA A 158 -16.27 -3.94 6.99
C ALA A 158 -15.40 -4.90 6.18
N LEU A 159 -14.51 -4.36 5.35
CA LEU A 159 -13.45 -5.16 4.76
C LEU A 159 -12.35 -5.36 5.80
N VAL A 160 -11.64 -6.48 5.73
CA VAL A 160 -10.42 -6.70 6.52
C VAL A 160 -9.35 -7.24 5.59
N THR A 161 -8.18 -6.61 5.60
CA THR A 161 -6.99 -7.17 4.94
C THR A 161 -6.17 -7.92 5.97
N THR A 162 -5.71 -9.12 5.60
CA THR A 162 -4.75 -9.90 6.39
C THR A 162 -3.50 -10.14 5.54
N ALA A 163 -2.46 -10.71 6.12
CA ALA A 163 -1.31 -11.22 5.38
C ALA A 163 -0.90 -12.61 5.85
N ILE A 164 -0.79 -13.57 4.93
CA ILE A 164 -0.15 -14.86 5.16
C ILE A 164 1.36 -14.69 4.99
N PHE A 165 2.11 -14.62 6.09
CA PHE A 165 3.51 -14.20 6.10
C PHE A 165 4.39 -15.08 5.20
N TYR A 166 4.17 -16.40 5.26
CA TYR A 166 4.97 -17.36 4.51
C TYR A 166 4.91 -17.17 3.00
N ARG A 167 3.82 -16.59 2.46
CA ARG A 167 3.72 -16.29 1.01
C ARG A 167 4.89 -15.43 0.53
N SER A 168 5.25 -14.42 1.29
CA SER A 168 6.38 -13.55 0.98
C SER A 168 7.69 -14.02 1.62
N ALA A 169 7.64 -14.60 2.82
CA ALA A 169 8.84 -15.06 3.54
C ALA A 169 9.53 -16.22 2.82
N TRP A 170 8.79 -17.06 2.09
CA TRP A 170 9.35 -18.10 1.21
C TRP A 170 10.45 -17.57 0.28
N ARG A 171 10.31 -16.33 -0.23
CA ARG A 171 11.29 -15.70 -1.11
C ARG A 171 12.19 -14.69 -0.42
N TYR A 172 11.64 -13.90 0.48
CA TYR A 172 12.31 -12.72 1.02
C TYR A 172 12.80 -12.90 2.46
N GLU A 173 12.60 -14.07 3.07
CA GLU A 173 12.92 -14.36 4.47
C GLU A 173 12.40 -13.22 5.36
N ASP A 174 13.21 -12.72 6.30
CA ASP A 174 12.82 -11.64 7.20
C ASP A 174 12.40 -10.37 6.47
N ARG A 175 12.99 -10.05 5.30
CA ARG A 175 12.66 -8.84 4.51
C ARG A 175 11.22 -8.85 4.00
N ALA A 176 10.54 -9.99 4.05
CA ALA A 176 9.16 -10.13 3.61
C ALA A 176 8.22 -9.15 4.30
N TYR A 177 8.42 -8.80 5.57
CA TYR A 177 7.53 -7.87 6.28
C TYR A 177 7.40 -6.53 5.55
N ARG A 178 8.52 -5.95 5.09
CA ARG A 178 8.52 -4.73 4.26
C ARG A 178 7.65 -4.90 3.01
N ARG A 179 7.81 -6.02 2.32
CA ARG A 179 7.09 -6.33 1.06
C ARG A 179 5.61 -6.53 1.31
N ILE A 180 5.26 -7.21 2.41
CA ILE A 180 3.89 -7.48 2.81
C ILE A 180 3.13 -6.18 3.01
N PHE A 181 3.67 -5.23 3.77
CA PHE A 181 2.98 -3.95 3.99
C PHE A 181 2.96 -3.07 2.76
N LEU A 182 3.98 -3.10 1.89
CA LEU A 182 3.92 -2.42 0.59
C LEU A 182 2.81 -3.00 -0.30
N ASP A 183 2.75 -4.34 -0.42
CA ASP A 183 1.73 -5.03 -1.20
C ASP A 183 0.31 -4.75 -0.65
N THR A 184 0.15 -4.77 0.68
CA THR A 184 -1.10 -4.40 1.34
C THR A 184 -1.45 -2.94 1.06
N GLY A 185 -0.49 -2.02 1.13
CA GLY A 185 -0.67 -0.61 0.78
C GLY A 185 -1.19 -0.43 -0.66
N HIS A 186 -0.60 -1.17 -1.61
CA HIS A 186 -1.08 -1.17 -2.99
C HIS A 186 -2.53 -1.65 -3.12
N LEU A 187 -2.92 -2.64 -2.33
CA LEU A 187 -4.29 -3.10 -2.23
C LEU A 187 -5.20 -2.02 -1.62
N LEU A 188 -4.79 -1.34 -0.54
CA LEU A 188 -5.56 -0.25 0.08
C LEU A 188 -5.86 0.87 -0.94
N GLY A 189 -4.87 1.24 -1.77
CA GLY A 189 -5.10 2.22 -2.84
C GLY A 189 -6.08 1.78 -3.91
N ASN A 190 -6.17 0.48 -4.21
CA ASN A 190 -7.25 -0.02 -5.06
C ASN A 190 -8.59 -0.04 -4.33
N ILE A 191 -8.64 -0.40 -3.05
CA ILE A 191 -9.89 -0.44 -2.27
C ILE A 191 -10.55 0.93 -2.25
N GLU A 192 -9.77 1.99 -2.00
CA GLU A 192 -10.25 3.38 -2.07
C GLU A 192 -10.83 3.73 -3.44
N LEU A 193 -10.06 3.53 -4.51
CA LEU A 193 -10.48 3.94 -5.84
C LEU A 193 -11.66 3.08 -6.33
N ALA A 194 -11.66 1.79 -6.02
CA ALA A 194 -12.76 0.88 -6.30
C ALA A 194 -14.01 1.21 -5.49
N ALA A 195 -13.87 1.70 -4.26
CA ALA A 195 -14.97 2.17 -3.43
C ALA A 195 -15.58 3.44 -4.04
N ALA A 196 -14.77 4.42 -4.43
CA ALA A 196 -15.23 5.64 -5.11
C ALA A 196 -16.01 5.33 -6.41
N ILE A 197 -15.53 4.39 -7.23
CA ILE A 197 -16.22 3.91 -8.44
C ILE A 197 -17.60 3.30 -8.15
N ASN A 198 -17.82 2.83 -6.92
CA ASN A 198 -19.03 2.10 -6.51
C ASN A 198 -19.76 2.79 -5.34
N ASP A 199 -19.60 4.11 -5.19
CA ASP A 199 -20.28 4.94 -4.19
C ASP A 199 -20.12 4.44 -2.75
N TYR A 200 -18.93 3.94 -2.44
CA TYR A 200 -18.51 3.61 -1.09
C TYR A 200 -17.35 4.51 -0.67
N ARG A 201 -17.21 4.71 0.65
CA ARG A 201 -16.00 5.27 1.25
C ARG A 201 -15.42 4.29 2.27
N PRO A 202 -14.16 3.84 2.11
CA PRO A 202 -13.49 3.08 3.15
C PRO A 202 -13.01 4.02 4.26
N HIS A 203 -13.18 3.61 5.50
CA HIS A 203 -12.52 4.24 6.66
C HIS A 203 -11.37 3.34 7.08
N LEU A 204 -10.12 3.79 7.05
CA LEU A 204 -9.00 2.92 7.44
C LEU A 204 -8.86 2.87 8.96
N LEU A 205 -8.83 1.68 9.54
CA LEU A 205 -8.51 1.44 10.95
C LEU A 205 -7.28 0.55 11.05
N GLY A 206 -6.12 1.16 11.28
CA GLY A 206 -4.84 0.49 11.52
C GLY A 206 -4.56 0.21 12.99
N GLY A 207 -5.35 0.82 13.88
CA GLY A 207 -5.31 0.64 15.33
C GLY A 207 -6.44 -0.26 15.81
N PHE A 208 -6.10 -1.48 16.20
CA PHE A 208 -7.03 -2.51 16.68
C PHE A 208 -6.26 -3.50 17.55
N LEU A 209 -6.96 -4.23 18.43
CA LEU A 209 -6.40 -5.33 19.21
C LEU A 209 -6.07 -6.51 18.29
N ASP A 210 -4.79 -6.66 17.90
CA ASP A 210 -4.35 -7.67 16.91
C ASP A 210 -4.80 -9.08 17.28
N ARG A 211 -4.69 -9.45 18.57
CA ARG A 211 -5.11 -10.77 19.06
C ARG A 211 -6.62 -10.98 18.89
N ALA A 212 -7.43 -10.03 19.33
CA ALA A 212 -8.88 -10.12 19.23
C ALA A 212 -9.34 -10.17 17.77
N MET A 213 -8.71 -9.39 16.89
CA MET A 213 -9.01 -9.41 15.45
C MET A 213 -8.62 -10.73 14.78
N ASN A 214 -7.46 -11.29 15.11
CA ASN A 214 -7.03 -12.60 14.61
C ASN A 214 -7.98 -13.71 15.11
N GLU A 215 -8.36 -13.68 16.39
CA GLU A 215 -9.32 -14.63 16.99
C GLU A 215 -10.71 -14.51 16.35
N LEU A 216 -11.19 -13.28 16.11
CA LEU A 216 -12.45 -13.01 15.42
C LEU A 216 -12.50 -13.66 14.05
N LEU A 217 -11.41 -13.59 13.27
CA LEU A 217 -11.30 -14.19 11.95
C LEU A 217 -10.87 -15.67 11.96
N TYR A 218 -10.76 -16.30 13.13
CA TYR A 218 -10.30 -17.68 13.28
C TYR A 218 -8.92 -17.94 12.65
N LEU A 219 -8.01 -16.98 12.79
CA LEU A 219 -6.66 -17.04 12.23
C LEU A 219 -5.65 -17.59 13.23
N ASP A 220 -4.71 -18.36 12.71
CA ASP A 220 -3.44 -18.60 13.40
C ASP A 220 -2.56 -17.37 13.25
N GLY A 221 -2.55 -16.51 14.29
CA GLY A 221 -1.91 -15.20 14.28
C GLY A 221 -0.39 -15.19 14.02
N GLU A 222 0.27 -16.35 14.15
CA GLU A 222 1.70 -16.50 13.79
C GLU A 222 1.90 -16.73 12.28
N LYS A 223 0.88 -17.27 11.59
CA LYS A 223 0.93 -17.57 10.15
C LYS A 223 0.23 -16.52 9.31
N GLU A 224 -0.92 -16.05 9.78
CA GLU A 224 -1.76 -15.05 9.12
C GLU A 224 -2.31 -14.07 10.15
N SER A 225 -2.14 -12.77 9.92
CA SER A 225 -2.67 -11.76 10.84
C SER A 225 -3.36 -10.62 10.11
N VAL A 226 -4.30 -9.97 10.80
CA VAL A 226 -4.98 -8.75 10.35
C VAL A 226 -4.02 -7.58 10.22
N MET A 227 -4.06 -6.91 9.08
CA MET A 227 -3.23 -5.76 8.72
C MET A 227 -4.03 -4.46 8.85
N THR A 228 -5.25 -4.43 8.32
CA THR A 228 -6.13 -3.25 8.35
C THR A 228 -7.60 -3.67 8.44
N VAL A 229 -8.37 -3.01 9.29
CA VAL A 229 -9.83 -3.09 9.32
C VAL A 229 -10.40 -1.88 8.59
N ILE A 230 -11.43 -2.07 7.77
CA ILE A 230 -11.91 -1.05 6.82
C ILE A 230 -13.44 -1.02 6.82
N PRO A 231 -14.09 -0.30 7.75
CA PRO A 231 -15.52 -0.03 7.66
C PRO A 231 -15.86 0.61 6.33
N LEU A 232 -16.87 0.04 5.64
CA LEU A 232 -17.25 0.43 4.30
C LEU A 232 -18.55 1.24 4.37
N ALA A 233 -18.43 2.55 4.27
CA ALA A 233 -19.55 3.48 4.31
C ALA A 233 -20.24 3.58 2.95
N ASP A 234 -21.54 3.31 2.91
CA ASP A 234 -22.35 3.46 1.70
C ASP A 234 -22.72 4.93 1.48
N LEU A 235 -22.14 5.57 0.45
CA LEU A 235 -22.38 6.98 0.16
C LEU A 235 -23.77 7.25 -0.42
N LEU A 236 -24.52 6.21 -0.81
CA LEU A 236 -25.93 6.34 -1.18
C LEU A 236 -26.84 6.44 0.05
N ASP A 237 -26.36 6.08 1.25
CA ASP A 237 -27.03 6.30 2.53
C ASP A 237 -26.43 7.53 3.22
N PHE A 238 -27.17 8.64 3.26
CA PHE A 238 -26.71 9.89 3.86
C PHE A 238 -26.28 9.75 5.34
N ARG A 239 -26.77 8.73 6.06
CA ARG A 239 -26.38 8.47 7.47
C ARG A 239 -24.96 7.91 7.57
N GLN A 240 -24.42 7.41 6.47
CA GLN A 240 -23.05 6.90 6.37
C GLN A 240 -22.09 7.93 5.75
N HIS A 241 -22.50 9.20 5.64
CA HIS A 241 -21.58 10.30 5.33
C HIS A 241 -20.80 10.69 6.59
N LEU A 242 -19.86 9.84 6.96
CA LEU A 242 -19.13 9.93 8.22
C LEU A 242 -17.91 10.85 8.08
N PRO A 243 -17.55 11.61 9.13
CA PRO A 243 -16.30 12.36 9.14
C PRO A 243 -15.10 11.40 9.12
N ARG A 244 -13.93 11.96 8.80
CA ARG A 244 -12.66 11.22 8.95
C ARG A 244 -12.43 10.88 10.41
N GLY A 245 -11.95 9.66 10.63
CA GLY A 245 -11.64 9.13 11.95
C GLY A 245 -10.14 9.01 12.20
N ILE A 246 -9.78 8.42 13.34
CA ILE A 246 -8.40 8.13 13.69
C ILE A 246 -7.97 6.86 12.97
N THR A 247 -7.08 7.00 11.99
CA THR A 247 -6.68 5.88 11.14
C THR A 247 -5.57 5.03 11.75
N ALA A 248 -4.73 5.59 12.63
CA ALA A 248 -3.59 4.92 13.23
C ALA A 248 -3.55 5.09 14.75
N LEU A 249 -3.18 4.04 15.49
CA LEU A 249 -2.97 4.06 16.93
C LEU A 249 -1.55 3.57 17.27
N PRO A 250 -0.94 4.06 18.36
CA PRO A 250 0.39 3.65 18.75
C PRO A 250 0.43 2.22 19.30
N SER A 251 1.51 1.50 19.02
CA SER A 251 1.92 0.33 19.82
C SER A 251 2.95 0.73 20.88
N PRO A 252 3.36 -0.20 21.76
CA PRO A 252 4.57 -0.01 22.56
C PRO A 252 5.83 0.19 21.69
N THR A 253 6.83 0.81 22.30
CA THR A 253 8.20 0.89 21.76
C THR A 253 9.09 -0.07 22.54
N THR A 254 9.52 -1.15 21.88
CA THR A 254 10.34 -2.21 22.46
C THR A 254 11.82 -1.94 22.18
N THR A 255 12.57 -1.60 23.22
CA THR A 255 14.02 -1.34 23.16
C THR A 255 14.86 -2.42 23.84
N LEU A 256 14.21 -3.29 24.62
CA LEU A 256 14.82 -4.46 25.26
C LEU A 256 14.31 -5.72 24.56
N TYR A 257 15.12 -6.26 23.67
CA TYR A 257 14.86 -7.51 22.95
C TYR A 257 16.12 -8.39 22.97
N PRO A 258 15.97 -9.74 22.95
CA PRO A 258 17.11 -10.64 22.89
C PRO A 258 17.84 -10.52 21.55
N GLU A 259 18.97 -11.22 21.41
CA GLU A 259 19.53 -11.46 20.08
C GLU A 259 18.55 -12.31 19.26
N ILE A 260 18.06 -11.76 18.17
CA ILE A 260 17.09 -12.42 17.29
C ILE A 260 17.83 -13.03 16.08
N PRO A 261 17.79 -14.36 15.90
CA PRO A 261 18.36 -15.04 14.74
C PRO A 261 17.76 -14.59 13.41
N ASP A 262 18.51 -14.73 12.32
CA ASP A 262 17.94 -14.62 10.96
C ASP A 262 16.88 -15.72 10.78
N GLY A 263 15.72 -15.36 10.24
CA GLY A 263 14.54 -16.22 10.07
C GLY A 263 13.45 -16.03 11.12
N GLU A 264 13.78 -15.45 12.27
CA GLU A 264 12.85 -15.20 13.39
C GLU A 264 12.50 -13.71 13.56
N LEU A 265 13.16 -12.84 12.79
CA LEU A 265 13.09 -11.40 12.96
C LEU A 265 11.76 -10.82 12.46
N LEU A 266 11.20 -11.37 11.39
CA LEU A 266 9.85 -11.00 10.93
C LEU A 266 8.80 -11.25 12.01
N GLU A 267 8.81 -12.45 12.58
CA GLU A 267 7.86 -12.85 13.61
C GLU A 267 8.04 -12.00 14.87
N SER A 268 9.29 -11.81 15.31
CA SER A 268 9.62 -10.99 16.46
C SER A 268 9.12 -9.55 16.32
N LEU A 269 9.32 -8.92 15.14
CA LEU A 269 8.78 -7.59 14.88
C LEU A 269 7.23 -7.62 14.85
N HIS A 270 6.62 -8.63 14.23
CA HIS A 270 5.17 -8.72 14.18
C HIS A 270 4.56 -8.78 15.58
N GLN A 271 5.11 -9.60 16.48
CA GLN A 271 4.65 -9.72 17.86
C GLN A 271 4.84 -8.40 18.64
N ALA A 272 6.00 -7.75 18.51
CA ALA A 272 6.32 -6.51 19.20
C ALA A 272 5.51 -5.28 18.74
N THR A 273 4.90 -5.35 17.56
CA THR A 273 4.10 -4.26 16.96
C THR A 273 2.59 -4.43 17.15
N ARG A 274 2.16 -5.41 17.95
CA ARG A 274 0.76 -5.61 18.28
C ARG A 274 0.28 -4.54 19.27
N ILE A 275 -0.99 -4.18 19.16
CA ILE A 275 -1.69 -3.44 20.20
C ILE A 275 -2.41 -4.47 21.06
N GLU A 276 -2.04 -4.56 22.33
CA GLU A 276 -2.58 -5.56 23.28
C GLU A 276 -3.61 -4.97 24.25
N SER A 277 -3.63 -3.64 24.39
CA SER A 277 -4.59 -2.91 25.20
C SER A 277 -4.94 -1.59 24.50
N PRO A 278 -6.09 -0.97 24.83
CA PRO A 278 -6.34 0.41 24.42
C PRO A 278 -5.18 1.31 24.84
N PRO A 279 -4.78 2.31 24.03
CA PRO A 279 -3.76 3.25 24.44
C PRO A 279 -4.21 4.01 25.71
N ASP A 280 -3.31 4.17 26.68
CA ASP A 280 -3.58 4.83 27.98
C ASP A 280 -3.92 6.32 27.85
N ALA A 281 -3.58 6.93 26.72
CA ALA A 281 -3.88 8.31 26.37
C ALA A 281 -4.83 8.35 25.17
N GLU A 282 -5.76 9.30 25.17
CA GLU A 282 -6.48 9.65 23.95
C GLU A 282 -5.45 9.91 22.84
N PRO A 283 -5.65 9.38 21.62
CA PRO A 283 -4.76 9.66 20.51
C PRO A 283 -4.65 11.17 20.40
N ALA A 284 -3.41 11.69 20.47
CA ALA A 284 -3.19 13.12 20.31
C ALA A 284 -3.93 13.56 19.05
N GLU A 285 -4.77 14.60 19.16
CA GLU A 285 -5.33 15.26 17.99
C GLU A 285 -4.20 15.45 16.98
N PRO A 286 -4.45 15.24 15.67
CA PRO A 286 -3.41 15.38 14.67
C PRO A 286 -2.67 16.69 14.95
N GLU A 287 -1.40 16.58 15.39
CA GLU A 287 -0.58 17.75 15.70
C GLU A 287 -0.80 18.73 14.57
N SER A 288 -1.22 19.96 14.90
CA SER A 288 -1.52 20.98 13.90
C SER A 288 -0.42 20.91 12.86
N SER A 289 -0.76 20.44 11.67
CA SER A 289 0.24 20.06 10.68
C SER A 289 1.22 21.22 10.58
N PHE A 290 2.52 20.94 10.60
CA PHE A 290 3.48 21.96 10.22
C PHE A 290 2.93 22.56 8.91
N LEU A 291 2.64 23.87 8.93
CA LEU A 291 1.91 24.58 7.86
C LEU A 291 2.63 24.51 6.50
N GLY A 292 3.80 23.88 6.42
CA GLY A 292 4.55 23.62 5.21
C GLY A 292 5.20 22.24 5.21
N ASP A 293 5.87 21.93 4.10
CA ASP A 293 6.61 20.68 3.93
C ASP A 293 7.85 20.63 4.85
N LYS A 294 8.25 19.42 5.26
CA LYS A 294 9.33 19.20 6.24
C LYS A 294 10.64 19.88 5.86
N TYR A 295 11.05 19.79 4.59
CA TYR A 295 12.35 20.28 4.14
C TYR A 295 12.26 21.51 3.24
N ASN A 296 12.46 22.70 3.81
CA ASN A 296 12.37 23.96 3.05
C ASN A 296 13.33 24.06 1.84
N PHE A 297 14.57 23.57 1.97
CA PHE A 297 15.65 23.74 0.97
C PHE A 297 15.68 25.16 0.36
N PRO A 298 15.91 26.21 1.18
CA PRO A 298 15.61 27.60 0.82
C PRO A 298 16.51 28.17 -0.29
N PHE A 299 17.70 27.61 -0.49
CA PHE A 299 18.67 28.07 -1.48
C PHE A 299 18.76 27.17 -2.72
N CYS A 300 17.88 26.17 -2.82
CA CYS A 300 17.79 25.27 -3.96
C CYS A 300 16.91 25.87 -5.07
N LEU A 301 17.15 25.46 -6.32
CA LEU A 301 16.24 25.75 -7.42
C LEU A 301 14.87 25.12 -7.12
N LYS A 302 13.81 25.91 -7.28
CA LYS A 302 12.42 25.49 -7.07
C LYS A 302 11.66 25.51 -8.39
N VAL A 303 11.00 24.40 -8.72
CA VAL A 303 10.23 24.23 -9.95
C VAL A 303 8.77 23.93 -9.60
N PRO A 304 7.81 24.80 -9.97
CA PRO A 304 6.39 24.54 -9.75
C PRO A 304 5.89 23.33 -10.53
N VAL A 305 5.08 22.50 -9.89
CA VAL A 305 4.49 21.28 -10.48
C VAL A 305 2.97 21.23 -10.44
N SER A 306 2.32 22.38 -10.34
CA SER A 306 0.88 22.49 -10.55
C SER A 306 0.47 21.90 -11.91
N SER A 307 -0.57 21.08 -11.90
CA SER A 307 -1.12 20.40 -13.07
C SER A 307 -2.63 20.60 -13.13
N ARG A 308 -3.23 20.30 -14.28
CA ARG A 308 -4.66 19.98 -14.31
C ARG A 308 -4.87 18.53 -13.81
N PRO A 309 -6.03 18.22 -13.23
CA PRO A 309 -6.41 16.84 -12.92
C PRO A 309 -6.37 15.97 -14.18
N ILE A 310 -5.95 14.72 -14.01
CA ILE A 310 -6.16 13.66 -15.01
C ILE A 310 -7.68 13.49 -15.18
N ASP A 311 -8.14 13.41 -16.42
CA ASP A 311 -9.53 13.09 -16.73
C ASP A 311 -9.72 11.57 -16.76
N TRP A 312 -10.51 11.05 -15.82
CA TRP A 312 -10.82 9.62 -15.69
C TRP A 312 -12.08 9.19 -16.45
N GLY A 313 -12.61 10.07 -17.29
CA GLY A 313 -13.81 9.84 -18.08
C GLY A 313 -15.09 9.91 -17.25
N GLU A 314 -16.23 9.91 -17.95
CA GLU A 314 -17.54 9.90 -17.29
C GLU A 314 -17.68 8.67 -16.39
N GLU A 315 -18.18 8.87 -15.17
CA GLU A 315 -18.36 7.82 -14.15
C GLU A 315 -17.09 7.00 -13.87
N SER A 316 -15.90 7.61 -14.01
CA SER A 316 -14.60 6.96 -13.74
C SER A 316 -14.35 5.70 -14.60
N ILE A 317 -14.93 5.62 -15.80
CA ILE A 317 -14.79 4.45 -16.69
C ILE A 317 -13.34 4.15 -17.08
N ASP A 318 -12.53 5.19 -17.30
CA ASP A 318 -11.14 5.00 -17.67
C ASP A 318 -10.27 4.61 -16.48
N LEU A 319 -10.68 4.99 -15.25
CA LEU A 319 -10.03 4.54 -14.03
C LEU A 319 -10.28 3.04 -13.80
N GLU A 320 -11.53 2.58 -13.92
CA GLU A 320 -11.86 1.14 -13.83
C GLU A 320 -11.09 0.33 -14.87
N SER A 321 -11.13 0.76 -16.14
CA SER A 321 -10.37 0.13 -17.23
C SER A 321 -8.86 0.11 -16.94
N THR A 322 -8.33 1.21 -16.38
CA THR A 322 -6.93 1.32 -15.99
C THR A 322 -6.55 0.35 -14.89
N ILE A 323 -7.36 0.21 -13.83
CA ILE A 323 -7.16 -0.77 -12.75
C ILE A 323 -7.07 -2.18 -13.33
N LEU A 324 -7.99 -2.55 -14.22
CA LEU A 324 -8.06 -3.89 -14.79
C LEU A 324 -6.89 -4.19 -15.74
N LYS A 325 -6.41 -3.21 -16.52
CA LYS A 325 -5.28 -3.38 -17.46
C LYS A 325 -3.89 -3.15 -16.84
N ARG A 326 -3.80 -2.52 -15.66
CA ARG A 326 -2.53 -2.10 -15.03
C ARG A 326 -1.58 -3.26 -14.85
N ARG A 327 -0.40 -3.22 -15.49
CA ARG A 327 0.70 -4.17 -15.26
C ARG A 327 1.97 -3.44 -14.85
N SER A 328 2.79 -4.07 -14.01
CA SER A 328 4.14 -3.57 -13.73
C SER A 328 4.99 -3.77 -14.97
N THR A 329 5.62 -2.71 -15.45
CA THR A 329 6.41 -2.70 -16.67
C THR A 329 7.70 -3.48 -16.46
N ARG A 330 8.02 -4.39 -17.39
CA ARG A 330 9.21 -5.27 -17.26
C ARG A 330 10.52 -4.59 -17.63
N SER A 331 10.48 -3.66 -18.59
CA SER A 331 11.64 -2.93 -19.10
C SER A 331 11.22 -1.62 -19.75
N TYR A 332 12.05 -0.59 -19.65
CA TYR A 332 11.86 0.68 -20.32
C TYR A 332 12.68 0.79 -21.60
N SER A 333 12.27 1.67 -22.50
CA SER A 333 13.04 1.98 -23.72
C SER A 333 14.20 2.96 -23.48
N GLY A 334 14.23 3.62 -22.32
CA GLY A 334 15.15 4.73 -22.02
C GLY A 334 14.65 6.10 -22.52
N ALA A 335 13.53 6.16 -23.23
CA ALA A 335 12.92 7.41 -23.67
C ALA A 335 12.35 8.22 -22.49
N GLY A 336 12.45 9.55 -22.59
CA GLY A 336 12.03 10.47 -21.55
C GLY A 336 10.52 10.64 -21.39
N LEU A 337 10.15 11.30 -20.29
CA LEU A 337 8.81 11.83 -20.01
C LEU A 337 8.76 13.34 -20.32
N SER A 338 7.56 13.89 -20.53
CA SER A 338 7.36 15.34 -20.48
C SER A 338 7.23 15.80 -19.02
N LEU A 339 7.52 17.08 -18.75
CA LEU A 339 7.26 17.65 -17.42
C LEU A 339 5.77 17.59 -17.07
N ASP A 340 4.87 17.75 -18.04
CA ASP A 340 3.42 17.69 -17.81
C ASP A 340 2.95 16.28 -17.45
N GLU A 341 3.57 15.24 -18.00
CA GLU A 341 3.33 13.85 -17.58
C GLU A 341 3.76 13.64 -16.12
N LEU A 342 4.96 14.11 -15.73
CA LEU A 342 5.42 14.03 -14.34
C LEU A 342 4.48 14.81 -13.39
N ARG A 343 4.06 16.01 -13.80
CA ARG A 343 3.09 16.83 -13.04
C ARG A 343 1.77 16.11 -12.85
N ALA A 344 1.21 15.50 -13.90
CA ALA A 344 -0.05 14.76 -13.82
C ALA A 344 0.05 13.55 -12.88
N LEU A 345 1.17 12.81 -12.91
CA LEU A 345 1.44 11.70 -11.98
C LEU A 345 1.45 12.15 -10.51
N LEU A 346 2.19 13.23 -10.22
CA LEU A 346 2.27 13.80 -8.87
C LEU A 346 0.91 14.36 -8.43
N HIS A 347 0.20 15.02 -9.33
CA HIS A 347 -1.10 15.61 -9.06
C HIS A 347 -2.13 14.54 -8.65
N PHE A 348 -2.29 13.45 -9.41
CA PHE A 348 -3.21 12.37 -9.03
C PHE A 348 -2.83 11.70 -7.71
N THR A 349 -1.53 11.57 -7.46
CA THR A 349 -1.04 10.84 -6.30
C THR A 349 -1.18 11.65 -5.01
N TYR A 350 -0.89 12.95 -5.05
CA TYR A 350 -0.72 13.77 -3.85
C TYR A 350 -1.72 14.92 -3.71
N GLN A 351 -2.56 15.19 -4.71
CA GLN A 351 -3.56 16.27 -4.67
C GLN A 351 -4.99 15.69 -4.91
N PRO A 352 -5.45 14.75 -4.07
CA PRO A 352 -6.75 14.12 -4.24
C PRO A 352 -7.93 15.11 -4.21
N GLU A 353 -7.78 16.25 -3.52
CA GLU A 353 -8.79 17.28 -3.40
C GLU A 353 -9.26 17.83 -4.75
N ASP A 354 -8.37 17.84 -5.74
CA ASP A 354 -8.61 18.36 -7.07
C ASP A 354 -9.37 17.34 -7.97
N TYR A 355 -9.73 16.16 -7.44
CA TYR A 355 -10.50 15.12 -8.15
C TYR A 355 -11.93 14.92 -7.62
N ALA A 356 -12.38 15.74 -6.67
CA ALA A 356 -13.74 15.65 -6.11
C ALA A 356 -14.84 15.74 -7.18
N THR A 357 -14.63 16.55 -8.23
CA THR A 357 -15.60 16.70 -9.33
C THR A 357 -15.72 15.45 -10.22
N GLN A 358 -14.81 14.48 -10.07
CA GLN A 358 -14.83 13.19 -10.75
C GLN A 358 -15.28 12.05 -9.82
N ASN A 359 -15.94 12.39 -8.70
CA ASN A 359 -16.45 11.45 -7.69
C ASN A 359 -15.36 10.63 -6.99
N LEU A 360 -14.13 11.14 -6.91
CA LEU A 360 -13.06 10.56 -6.08
C LEU A 360 -13.03 11.23 -4.71
N ASP A 361 -12.62 10.51 -3.67
CA ASP A 361 -12.46 11.07 -2.33
C ASP A 361 -11.43 12.22 -2.35
N PRO A 362 -11.78 13.44 -1.92
CA PRO A 362 -10.84 14.57 -1.86
C PRO A 362 -9.83 14.46 -0.71
N ALA A 363 -10.10 13.63 0.28
CA ALA A 363 -9.26 13.45 1.47
C ALA A 363 -9.24 11.97 1.90
N PRO A 364 -8.73 11.09 1.02
CA PRO A 364 -8.62 9.68 1.30
C PRO A 364 -7.88 9.36 2.60
N ASP A 365 -8.27 8.24 3.21
CA ASP A 365 -7.65 7.81 4.46
C ASP A 365 -6.29 7.15 4.17
N TYR A 366 -5.28 7.64 4.88
CA TYR A 366 -3.94 7.09 5.03
C TYR A 366 -3.66 6.96 6.54
N PHE A 367 -2.62 6.24 6.94
CA PHE A 367 -2.28 6.14 8.35
C PHE A 367 -1.66 7.44 8.88
N ASP A 368 -0.57 7.93 8.26
CA ASP A 368 -0.02 9.26 8.52
C ASP A 368 0.95 9.70 7.41
N LEU A 369 0.44 10.42 6.40
CA LEU A 369 1.28 10.95 5.32
C LEU A 369 2.28 12.01 5.77
N ASP A 370 2.07 12.69 6.91
CA ASP A 370 3.04 13.66 7.44
C ASP A 370 4.31 12.97 7.99
N ARG A 371 4.40 11.64 7.94
CA ARG A 371 5.62 10.86 8.24
C ARG A 371 6.36 10.38 7.01
N LEU A 372 5.80 10.55 5.81
CA LEU A 372 6.44 10.21 4.55
C LEU A 372 6.92 11.45 3.81
N GLU A 373 8.14 11.38 3.31
CA GLU A 373 8.72 12.37 2.41
C GLU A 373 8.92 11.76 1.02
N THR A 374 8.97 12.62 0.01
CA THR A 374 9.10 12.19 -1.39
C THR A 374 10.31 12.84 -2.03
N PHE A 375 11.23 12.02 -2.54
CA PHE A 375 12.36 12.46 -3.35
C PHE A 375 12.26 11.86 -4.75
N ILE A 376 12.75 12.56 -5.75
CA ILE A 376 12.65 12.16 -7.16
C ILE A 376 14.01 12.30 -7.81
N ALA A 377 14.59 11.19 -8.25
CA ALA A 377 15.74 11.20 -9.15
C ALA A 377 15.24 11.31 -10.59
N VAL A 378 15.60 12.40 -11.27
CA VAL A 378 15.21 12.73 -12.64
C VAL A 378 16.39 12.44 -13.56
N SER A 379 16.16 11.57 -14.56
CA SER A 379 17.16 11.13 -15.52
C SER A 379 16.84 11.51 -16.96
N SER A 380 15.56 11.74 -17.30
CA SER A 380 15.16 12.28 -18.61
C SER A 380 13.70 12.75 -18.56
N VAL A 381 13.50 13.99 -18.14
CA VAL A 381 12.19 14.67 -18.17
C VAL A 381 12.34 15.99 -18.91
N SER A 382 11.68 16.14 -20.05
CA SER A 382 11.79 17.33 -20.89
C SER A 382 11.35 18.58 -20.13
N GLY A 383 12.24 19.58 -20.04
CA GLY A 383 11.99 20.81 -19.30
C GLY A 383 12.39 20.77 -17.82
N LEU A 384 13.04 19.69 -17.38
CA LEU A 384 13.60 19.55 -16.03
C LEU A 384 15.05 19.06 -16.12
N GLU A 385 15.95 19.63 -15.34
CA GLU A 385 17.34 19.20 -15.31
C GLU A 385 17.49 17.81 -14.68
N GLU A 386 18.53 17.09 -15.07
CA GLU A 386 18.87 15.82 -14.44
C GLU A 386 19.40 16.06 -13.02
N GLY A 387 18.91 15.30 -12.06
CA GLY A 387 19.25 15.53 -10.67
C GLY A 387 18.36 14.79 -9.69
N CYS A 388 18.50 15.16 -8.42
CA CYS A 388 17.60 14.71 -7.37
C CYS A 388 16.84 15.92 -6.83
N TYR A 389 15.53 15.74 -6.66
CA TYR A 389 14.60 16.75 -6.20
C TYR A 389 13.88 16.26 -4.96
N TYR A 390 13.70 17.12 -3.97
CA TYR A 390 12.66 16.93 -2.96
C TYR A 390 11.33 17.40 -3.55
N TYR A 391 10.30 16.57 -3.47
CA TYR A 391 8.94 16.96 -3.83
C TYR A 391 8.22 17.46 -2.57
N ALA A 392 7.78 18.71 -2.64
CA ALA A 392 7.08 19.42 -1.59
C ALA A 392 5.57 19.46 -1.94
N PRO A 393 4.76 18.48 -1.50
CA PRO A 393 3.37 18.35 -1.93
C PRO A 393 2.47 19.50 -1.48
N LYS A 394 2.72 20.10 -0.31
CA LYS A 394 1.92 21.23 0.20
C LYS A 394 2.23 22.50 -0.59
N ALA A 395 3.50 22.74 -0.91
CA ALA A 395 3.93 23.86 -1.75
C ALA A 395 3.78 23.61 -3.27
N ARG A 396 3.44 22.39 -3.69
CA ARG A 396 3.31 21.95 -5.10
C ARG A 396 4.57 22.28 -5.93
N GLU A 397 5.75 22.02 -5.38
CA GLU A 397 7.04 22.32 -6.03
C GLU A 397 8.07 21.19 -5.91
N LEU A 398 9.01 21.13 -6.86
CA LEU A 398 10.22 20.33 -6.80
C LEU A 398 11.39 21.23 -6.38
N ARG A 399 12.17 20.80 -5.38
CA ARG A 399 13.35 21.52 -4.87
C ARG A 399 14.61 20.73 -5.24
N GLN A 400 15.43 21.24 -6.15
CA GLN A 400 16.62 20.52 -6.65
C GLN A 400 17.70 20.45 -5.58
N ILE A 401 17.98 19.26 -5.06
CA ILE A 401 19.00 19.04 -4.03
C ILE A 401 20.33 18.53 -4.59
N ARG A 402 20.31 17.95 -5.81
CA ARG A 402 21.51 17.55 -6.56
C ARG A 402 21.29 17.79 -8.05
N PHE A 403 22.34 18.17 -8.75
CA PHE A 403 22.41 18.25 -10.21
C PHE A 403 23.42 17.22 -10.72
N LYS A 404 22.92 16.14 -11.34
CA LYS A 404 23.73 15.00 -11.79
C LYS A 404 22.87 14.01 -12.59
N ASN A 405 23.45 13.38 -13.60
CA ASN A 405 22.90 12.17 -14.21
C ASN A 405 23.10 10.97 -13.27
N PHE A 406 22.01 10.38 -12.76
CA PHE A 406 22.07 9.28 -11.80
C PHE A 406 21.84 7.89 -12.41
N ARG A 407 21.84 7.71 -13.74
CA ARG A 407 21.42 6.44 -14.35
C ARG A 407 22.26 5.24 -13.92
N GLU A 408 23.59 5.39 -13.90
CA GLU A 408 24.49 4.32 -13.47
C GLU A 408 24.33 4.00 -11.99
N GLU A 409 24.16 5.04 -11.16
CA GLU A 409 23.95 4.85 -9.73
C GLU A 409 22.57 4.25 -9.45
N LEU A 410 21.50 4.68 -10.11
CA LEU A 410 20.16 4.12 -9.95
C LEU A 410 20.11 2.66 -10.38
N HIS A 411 20.83 2.28 -11.44
CA HIS A 411 21.02 0.89 -11.82
C HIS A 411 21.61 0.08 -10.66
N TYR A 412 22.70 0.58 -10.06
CA TYR A 412 23.35 -0.05 -8.93
C TYR A 412 22.44 -0.10 -7.69
N LEU A 413 21.87 1.03 -7.28
CA LEU A 413 21.01 1.18 -6.10
C LEU A 413 19.79 0.26 -6.18
N CYS A 414 19.24 0.04 -7.37
CA CYS A 414 18.13 -0.87 -7.61
C CYS A 414 18.57 -2.34 -7.77
N LEU A 415 19.69 -2.74 -7.16
CA LEU A 415 20.24 -4.11 -7.20
C LEU A 415 20.56 -4.61 -8.61
N GLY A 416 21.01 -3.72 -9.51
CA GLY A 416 21.35 -4.06 -10.90
C GLY A 416 20.14 -4.23 -11.82
N GLN A 417 18.97 -3.70 -11.44
CA GLN A 417 17.78 -3.76 -12.30
C GLN A 417 17.81 -2.65 -13.36
N GLU A 418 17.68 -3.01 -14.63
CA GLU A 418 17.64 -2.07 -15.76
C GLU A 418 16.48 -1.05 -15.63
N LEU A 419 15.41 -1.40 -14.91
CA LEU A 419 14.32 -0.47 -14.59
C LEU A 419 14.83 0.82 -13.91
N GLY A 420 15.80 0.72 -13.01
CA GLY A 420 16.42 1.90 -12.37
C GLY A 420 17.27 2.72 -13.35
N ARG A 421 18.03 2.03 -14.22
CA ARG A 421 18.90 2.66 -15.24
C ARG A 421 18.11 3.43 -16.30
N ASP A 422 17.05 2.79 -16.81
CA ASP A 422 16.33 3.21 -18.01
C ASP A 422 15.07 4.03 -17.68
N ALA A 423 14.78 4.24 -16.39
CA ALA A 423 13.73 5.14 -15.95
C ALA A 423 14.00 6.58 -16.40
N ALA A 424 12.93 7.31 -16.68
CA ALA A 424 12.95 8.76 -16.87
C ALA A 424 12.96 9.48 -15.52
N ALA A 425 12.22 8.95 -14.54
CA ALA A 425 12.18 9.42 -13.17
C ALA A 425 12.03 8.22 -12.22
N VAL A 426 12.64 8.33 -11.03
CA VAL A 426 12.53 7.35 -9.95
C VAL A 426 12.11 8.07 -8.69
N ILE A 427 10.95 7.69 -8.15
CA ILE A 427 10.35 8.27 -6.95
C ILE A 427 10.75 7.42 -5.74
N PHE A 428 11.18 8.08 -4.68
CA PHE A 428 11.59 7.50 -3.41
C PHE A 428 10.65 8.02 -2.32
N HIS A 429 9.96 7.10 -1.66
CA HIS A 429 9.26 7.39 -0.42
C HIS A 429 10.20 7.12 0.75
N THR A 430 10.37 8.09 1.63
CA THR A 430 11.28 8.00 2.77
C THR A 430 10.59 8.38 4.07
N ALA A 431 11.14 7.97 5.21
CA ALA A 431 10.64 8.34 6.52
C ALA A 431 11.76 8.49 7.55
N ASP A 432 11.58 9.44 8.47
CA ASP A 432 12.34 9.51 9.72
C ASP A 432 11.77 8.49 10.72
N LEU A 433 12.38 7.30 10.76
CA LEU A 433 11.91 6.17 11.56
C LEU A 433 11.91 6.48 13.06
N GLU A 434 12.84 7.30 13.54
CA GLU A 434 12.89 7.67 14.95
C GLU A 434 11.67 8.49 15.35
N LYS A 435 11.31 9.50 14.55
CA LYS A 435 10.09 10.30 14.77
C LYS A 435 8.81 9.50 14.57
N ALA A 436 8.80 8.59 13.59
CA ALA A 436 7.64 7.73 13.36
C ALA A 436 7.41 6.79 14.56
N VAL A 437 8.47 6.16 15.08
CA VAL A 437 8.41 5.31 16.28
C VAL A 437 8.08 6.12 17.53
N ALA A 438 8.58 7.35 17.65
CA ALA A 438 8.23 8.22 18.77
C ALA A 438 6.72 8.52 18.84
N LYS A 439 6.03 8.57 17.69
CA LYS A 439 4.58 8.84 17.61
C LYS A 439 3.73 7.58 17.72
N TYR A 440 4.07 6.52 17.00
CA TYR A 440 3.22 5.33 16.85
C TYR A 440 3.82 4.03 17.41
N GLY A 441 4.93 4.11 18.13
CA GLY A 441 5.70 2.94 18.55
C GLY A 441 6.26 2.16 17.36
N ASP A 442 6.67 0.92 17.61
CA ASP A 442 7.25 0.09 16.55
C ASP A 442 6.26 -0.22 15.41
N ARG A 443 4.94 -0.15 15.68
CA ARG A 443 3.88 -0.35 14.68
C ARG A 443 3.87 0.71 13.59
N ALA A 444 4.51 1.88 13.81
CA ALA A 444 4.78 2.87 12.78
C ALA A 444 5.36 2.24 11.50
N TYR A 445 6.16 1.18 11.64
CA TYR A 445 6.77 0.47 10.53
C TYR A 445 5.73 -0.10 9.55
N ARG A 446 4.60 -0.62 10.05
CA ARG A 446 3.48 -1.14 9.25
C ARG A 446 2.84 -0.01 8.44
N TYR A 447 2.54 1.09 9.13
CA TYR A 447 1.86 2.26 8.57
C TYR A 447 2.64 2.91 7.44
N LEU A 448 3.94 3.16 7.65
CA LEU A 448 4.81 3.77 6.64
C LEU A 448 4.86 2.96 5.34
N HIS A 449 4.97 1.64 5.43
CA HIS A 449 5.04 0.79 4.24
C HIS A 449 3.68 0.68 3.54
N MET A 450 2.57 0.64 4.28
CA MET A 450 1.24 0.66 3.66
C MET A 450 0.95 2.00 2.98
N ASP A 451 1.27 3.12 3.62
CA ASP A 451 1.07 4.44 3.01
C ASP A 451 1.94 4.62 1.75
N ALA A 452 3.21 4.17 1.78
CA ALA A 452 4.08 4.18 0.61
C ALA A 452 3.55 3.29 -0.53
N GLY A 453 3.01 2.11 -0.22
CA GLY A 453 2.35 1.24 -1.19
C GLY A 453 1.07 1.86 -1.76
N HIS A 454 0.28 2.53 -0.92
CA HIS A 454 -0.95 3.22 -1.31
C HIS A 454 -0.62 4.37 -2.30
N LEU A 455 0.31 5.26 -1.95
CA LEU A 455 0.81 6.29 -2.87
C LEU A 455 1.37 5.68 -4.17
N GLY A 456 2.13 4.58 -4.04
CA GLY A 456 2.65 3.82 -5.17
C GLY A 456 1.55 3.30 -6.09
N GLN A 457 0.38 2.91 -5.58
CA GLN A 457 -0.72 2.46 -6.42
C GLN A 457 -1.33 3.59 -7.24
N ARG A 458 -1.49 4.77 -6.63
CA ARG A 458 -1.97 5.95 -7.36
C ARG A 458 -1.00 6.33 -8.48
N LEU A 459 0.31 6.32 -8.21
CA LEU A 459 1.35 6.50 -9.24
C LEU A 459 1.25 5.45 -10.36
N ASN A 460 1.08 4.18 -10.00
CA ASN A 460 0.95 3.09 -10.98
C ASN A 460 -0.24 3.32 -11.92
N LEU A 461 -1.41 3.67 -11.37
CA LEU A 461 -2.62 3.84 -12.17
C LEU A 461 -2.53 5.08 -13.05
N ALA A 462 -2.06 6.22 -12.52
CA ALA A 462 -1.83 7.41 -13.33
C ALA A 462 -0.85 7.16 -14.48
N ALA A 463 0.24 6.43 -14.23
CA ALA A 463 1.21 6.09 -15.28
C ALA A 463 0.58 5.23 -16.39
N ILE A 464 -0.18 4.19 -16.02
CA ILE A 464 -0.83 3.32 -17.00
C ILE A 464 -1.89 4.08 -17.82
N HIS A 465 -2.65 4.98 -17.18
CA HIS A 465 -3.63 5.81 -17.87
C HIS A 465 -2.96 6.73 -18.91
N LEU A 466 -1.84 7.35 -18.55
CA LEU A 466 -1.04 8.22 -19.44
C LEU A 466 -0.22 7.46 -20.49
N GLY A 467 -0.37 6.13 -20.61
CA GLY A 467 0.39 5.31 -21.56
C GLY A 467 1.88 5.18 -21.21
N LEU A 468 2.24 5.41 -19.95
CA LEU A 468 3.59 5.29 -19.41
C LEU A 468 3.83 3.90 -18.81
N GLY A 469 5.09 3.60 -18.60
CA GLY A 469 5.56 2.43 -17.89
C GLY A 469 5.90 2.77 -16.44
N VAL A 470 5.64 1.82 -15.55
CA VAL A 470 5.80 1.98 -14.11
C VAL A 470 6.10 0.64 -13.45
N SER A 471 6.95 0.64 -12.42
CA SER A 471 7.19 -0.52 -11.58
C SER A 471 7.64 -0.10 -10.19
N GLY A 472 7.12 -0.79 -9.17
CA GLY A 472 7.68 -0.74 -7.83
C GLY A 472 9.00 -1.51 -7.75
N ILE A 473 9.92 -1.03 -6.91
CA ILE A 473 11.16 -1.73 -6.54
C ILE A 473 11.20 -1.85 -5.02
N GLY A 474 11.04 -3.09 -4.54
CA GLY A 474 11.04 -3.37 -3.11
C GLY A 474 12.45 -3.58 -2.52
N GLY A 475 13.44 -3.95 -3.33
CA GLY A 475 14.82 -4.19 -2.89
C GLY A 475 15.78 -3.17 -3.48
N PHE A 476 16.59 -2.55 -2.62
CA PHE A 476 17.56 -1.52 -2.99
C PHE A 476 18.69 -1.48 -1.95
N PHE A 477 19.81 -0.84 -2.27
CA PHE A 477 20.90 -0.62 -1.31
C PHE A 477 20.60 0.59 -0.42
N ASP A 478 19.83 0.37 0.65
CA ASP A 478 19.23 1.38 1.52
C ASP A 478 20.17 2.56 1.84
N ASP A 479 21.30 2.32 2.51
CA ASP A 479 22.21 3.39 2.96
C ASP A 479 22.89 4.13 1.81
N ARG A 480 23.12 3.44 0.69
CA ARG A 480 23.77 4.02 -0.49
C ARG A 480 22.86 5.02 -1.20
N VAL A 481 21.53 4.89 -1.05
CA VAL A 481 20.58 5.81 -1.68
C VAL A 481 20.78 7.23 -1.15
N ASN A 482 20.82 7.39 0.18
CA ASN A 482 21.00 8.69 0.83
C ASN A 482 22.31 9.35 0.41
N GLU A 483 23.41 8.61 0.45
CA GLU A 483 24.73 9.10 0.07
C GLU A 483 24.77 9.61 -1.37
N VAL A 484 24.20 8.84 -2.31
CA VAL A 484 24.24 9.16 -3.74
C VAL A 484 23.31 10.33 -4.07
N LEU A 485 22.06 10.27 -3.61
CA LEU A 485 21.02 11.22 -4.02
C LEU A 485 21.00 12.49 -3.17
N GLY A 486 21.73 12.52 -2.06
CA GLY A 486 21.75 13.65 -1.14
C GLY A 486 20.50 13.77 -0.27
N ILE A 487 19.74 12.68 -0.14
CA ILE A 487 18.60 12.58 0.79
C ILE A 487 19.16 12.70 2.23
N PRO A 488 18.52 13.48 3.12
CA PRO A 488 18.96 13.62 4.51
C PRO A 488 19.21 12.27 5.19
N THR A 489 20.20 12.19 6.07
CA THR A 489 20.63 10.92 6.68
C THR A 489 19.59 10.29 7.61
N ASP A 490 18.70 11.11 8.17
CA ASP A 490 17.63 10.65 9.06
C ASP A 490 16.47 10.00 8.29
N GLU A 491 16.42 10.18 6.96
CA GLU A 491 15.38 9.64 6.09
C GLU A 491 15.74 8.23 5.64
N ALA A 492 15.08 7.22 6.20
CA ALA A 492 15.17 5.86 5.68
C ALA A 492 14.33 5.71 4.42
N VAL A 493 14.90 5.15 3.35
CA VAL A 493 14.13 4.83 2.15
C VAL A 493 13.20 3.64 2.42
N ILE A 494 11.91 3.86 2.21
CA ILE A 494 10.85 2.87 2.44
C ILE A 494 10.50 2.16 1.14
N TYR A 495 10.37 2.92 0.04
CA TYR A 495 9.94 2.38 -1.24
C TYR A 495 10.46 3.17 -2.44
N ILE A 496 10.57 2.48 -3.57
CA ILE A 496 10.97 3.05 -4.86
C ILE A 496 9.89 2.74 -5.90
N THR A 497 9.48 3.75 -6.68
CA THR A 497 8.64 3.59 -7.87
C THR A 497 9.35 4.18 -9.09
N THR A 498 9.67 3.34 -10.07
CA THR A 498 10.29 3.76 -11.33
C THR A 498 9.25 4.13 -12.37
N LEU A 499 9.54 5.15 -13.18
CA LEU A 499 8.68 5.67 -14.24
C LEU A 499 9.47 5.81 -15.53
N GLY A 500 8.91 5.39 -16.65
CA GLY A 500 9.56 5.47 -17.96
C GLY A 500 8.62 5.17 -19.10
N ARG A 501 9.12 5.12 -20.34
CA ARG A 501 8.34 4.61 -21.48
C ARG A 501 8.53 3.10 -21.60
N PRO A 502 7.47 2.28 -21.72
CA PRO A 502 7.63 0.84 -21.90
C PRO A 502 8.47 0.54 -23.14
N ARG A 503 9.36 -0.45 -23.06
CA ARG A 503 10.01 -0.97 -24.27
C ARG A 503 8.94 -1.67 -25.11
N VAL A 504 8.73 -1.20 -26.33
CA VAL A 504 7.89 -1.92 -27.32
C VAL A 504 8.70 -3.14 -27.75
N GLY A 505 8.12 -4.33 -27.55
CA GLY A 505 8.71 -5.62 -27.92
C GLY A 505 8.60 -5.91 -29.41
#